data_AF-A0A9R1TPM6-F1
#
_entry.id   AF-A0A9R1TPM6-F1
#
_cell.length_a   1.000
_cell.length_b   1.000
_cell.length_c   1.000
_cell.angle_alpha   90.00
_cell.angle_beta   90.00
_cell.angle_gamma   90.00
#
_symmetry.space_group_name_H-M   'P 1'
#
loop_
_entity.id
_entity.type
_entity.pdbx_description
1 polymer ?
#
loop_
_entity_poly.entity_id
_entity_poly.type
_entity_poly.pdbx_seq_one_letter_code
_entity_poly.pdbx_strand_id
1 'polypeptide(L)'
;MEHILRIQKSVEFDETISHYEMHAHQPLASSSFGNNDEISITVQHQDLCLLPSKSHLHIHGRLTKENGTTPVERTRLVNNAISHLFEDIRYELNGMEIDRAKNVGLTSLMKNYISQSPNQWSLMENAGIVNAKHELVLTRSKTDVNVVLQRPITVANPEEKYKITLQKIEWLIPYIKISDKRKTARKTPTTNASTFDHCNMRDVKLFSNSQSYPYGNLNLDINHNQCSTLYNMYVNFQDSFYGKKMEPLLSRSEFLEKAPLIVVDCSKQNEYLKSGPVDIRIEFEPASPFPPHTSAYCLILHDRIVQYNPISGGIKS
;
A
#
# COMPACT_ATOMS: atom_id res chain seq x y z
N MET A 1 36.64 34.00 0.27
CA MET A 1 36.42 33.17 1.48
C MET A 1 35.53 32.02 1.03
N GLU A 2 36.11 30.84 0.83
CA GLU A 2 35.44 29.68 0.23
C GLU A 2 34.38 29.14 1.18
N HIS A 3 33.12 29.14 0.76
CA HIS A 3 32.05 28.45 1.48
C HIS A 3 31.93 27.03 0.93
N ILE A 4 32.93 26.19 1.26
CA ILE A 4 32.86 24.75 1.03
C ILE A 4 31.76 24.21 1.96
N LEU A 5 30.66 23.73 1.37
CA LEU A 5 29.62 23.04 2.11
C LEU A 5 30.23 21.75 2.66
N ARG A 6 30.41 21.67 3.99
CA ARG A 6 30.97 20.47 4.63
C ARG A 6 29.94 19.33 4.55
N ILE A 7 30.13 18.43 3.58
CA ILE A 7 29.35 17.19 3.35
C ILE A 7 29.57 16.15 4.47
N GLN A 8 30.35 16.48 5.51
CA GLN A 8 30.48 15.64 6.71
C GLN A 8 29.24 15.64 7.61
N LYS A 9 28.16 16.32 7.23
CA LYS A 9 26.87 16.09 7.87
C LYS A 9 26.31 14.77 7.33
N SER A 10 26.17 13.79 8.23
CA SER A 10 25.63 12.47 7.93
C SER A 10 24.36 12.54 7.09
N VAL A 11 24.23 11.66 6.08
CA VAL A 11 23.04 11.50 5.24
C VAL A 11 21.78 11.46 6.12
N GLU A 12 20.89 12.43 5.97
CA GLU A 12 19.56 12.39 6.58
C GLU A 12 18.59 11.75 5.59
N PHE A 13 18.36 10.45 5.76
CA PHE A 13 17.29 9.73 5.06
C PHE A 13 15.92 10.25 5.55
N ASP A 14 15.05 10.67 4.64
CA ASP A 14 13.62 10.88 4.92
C ASP A 14 12.91 9.53 4.84
N GLU A 15 13.00 8.77 5.93
CA GLU A 15 12.30 7.50 6.12
C GLU A 15 10.94 7.72 6.79
N THR A 16 10.27 8.85 6.57
CA THR A 16 9.04 9.18 7.33
C THR A 16 7.93 8.14 7.19
N ILE A 17 7.95 7.29 6.17
CA ILE A 17 7.18 6.05 6.13
C ILE A 17 8.12 4.95 5.62
N SER A 18 8.58 4.07 6.52
CA SER A 18 9.59 3.05 6.18
C SER A 18 8.96 1.83 5.52
N HIS A 19 7.89 1.30 6.11
CA HIS A 19 7.02 0.30 5.52
C HIS A 19 5.70 0.22 6.30
N TYR A 20 4.74 -0.54 5.79
CA TYR A 20 3.61 -0.99 6.60
C TYR A 20 3.77 -2.44 7.02
N GLU A 21 3.42 -2.75 8.26
CA GLU A 21 3.39 -4.11 8.80
C GLU A 21 1.95 -4.50 9.09
N MET A 22 1.54 -5.72 8.74
CA MET A 22 0.19 -6.17 9.04
C MET A 22 0.14 -6.72 10.46
N HIS A 23 -0.73 -6.16 11.29
CA HIS A 23 -0.94 -6.64 12.65
C HIS A 23 -2.34 -7.22 12.79
N ALA A 24 -2.42 -8.42 13.38
CA ALA A 24 -3.68 -9.09 13.67
C ALA A 24 -4.18 -8.70 15.07
N HIS A 25 -5.41 -8.20 15.13
CA HIS A 25 -6.10 -7.85 16.36
C HIS A 25 -7.19 -8.85 16.67
N GLN A 26 -7.22 -9.31 17.91
CA GLN A 26 -8.23 -10.25 18.39
C GLN A 26 -9.34 -9.52 19.16
N PRO A 27 -10.56 -10.10 19.19
CA PRO A 27 -11.67 -9.58 19.97
C PRO A 27 -11.35 -9.43 21.44
N LEU A 28 -11.87 -8.38 22.05
CA LEU A 28 -11.75 -8.13 23.48
C LEU A 28 -12.68 -9.10 24.22
N ALA A 29 -12.11 -9.95 25.08
CA ALA A 29 -12.83 -10.81 26.02
C ALA A 29 -13.87 -11.80 25.44
N SER A 30 -13.95 -11.99 24.12
CA SER A 30 -14.87 -12.98 23.52
C SER A 30 -14.35 -14.40 23.71
N SER A 31 -14.84 -15.12 24.73
CA SER A 31 -14.58 -16.56 24.89
C SER A 31 -15.39 -17.42 23.91
N SER A 32 -16.40 -16.84 23.24
CA SER A 32 -17.26 -17.48 22.26
C SER A 32 -17.61 -16.54 21.11
N PHE A 33 -18.06 -17.14 20.01
CA PHE A 33 -18.56 -16.47 18.80
C PHE A 33 -19.93 -17.04 18.41
N GLY A 34 -20.81 -17.17 19.42
CA GLY A 34 -22.15 -17.71 19.29
C GLY A 34 -23.15 -16.72 18.70
N ASN A 35 -24.36 -17.19 18.42
CA ASN A 35 -25.42 -16.35 17.87
C ASN A 35 -25.87 -15.33 18.92
N ASN A 36 -26.08 -14.08 18.50
CA ASN A 36 -26.30 -12.90 19.33
C ASN A 36 -25.09 -12.36 20.09
N ASP A 37 -23.92 -13.00 20.00
CA ASP A 37 -22.72 -12.45 20.63
C ASP A 37 -22.33 -11.13 19.93
N GLU A 38 -21.97 -10.13 20.74
CA GLU A 38 -21.29 -8.93 20.29
C GLU A 38 -19.77 -9.17 20.35
N ILE A 39 -19.11 -8.91 19.23
CA ILE A 39 -17.69 -9.19 19.05
C ILE A 39 -17.02 -7.85 18.75
N SER A 40 -16.30 -7.32 19.73
CA SER A 40 -15.68 -6.00 19.65
C SER A 40 -14.17 -6.12 19.54
N ILE A 41 -13.58 -5.57 18.48
CA ILE A 41 -12.14 -5.56 18.25
C ILE A 41 -11.65 -4.12 18.38
N THR A 42 -10.90 -3.85 19.45
CA THR A 42 -10.35 -2.53 19.76
C THR A 42 -8.87 -2.47 19.43
N VAL A 43 -8.43 -1.31 18.92
CA VAL A 43 -7.01 -1.02 18.69
C VAL A 43 -6.65 0.16 19.55
N GLN A 44 -6.05 -0.11 20.71
CA GLN A 44 -5.69 0.89 21.71
C GLN A 44 -4.18 1.03 21.78
N HIS A 45 -3.61 1.87 20.92
CA HIS A 45 -2.22 2.27 21.05
C HIS A 45 -2.09 3.77 20.78
N GLN A 46 -1.51 4.48 21.74
CA GLN A 46 -1.02 5.85 21.53
C GLN A 46 0.19 5.77 20.59
N ASP A 47 0.24 6.67 19.61
CA ASP A 47 1.32 6.80 18.61
C ASP A 47 1.33 5.84 17.40
N LEU A 48 0.24 5.12 17.09
CA LEU A 48 0.17 4.36 15.82
C LEU A 48 -0.40 5.19 14.67
N CYS A 49 0.31 5.18 13.53
CA CYS A 49 -0.26 5.55 12.25
C CYS A 49 -0.80 4.29 11.57
N LEU A 50 -2.08 4.28 11.26
CA LEU A 50 -2.78 3.09 10.82
C LEU A 50 -3.42 3.34 9.45
N LEU A 51 -3.52 2.30 8.61
CA LEU A 51 -4.09 2.38 7.26
C LEU A 51 -5.32 1.48 7.08
N PRO A 52 -6.49 1.87 7.62
CA PRO A 52 -7.62 0.94 7.65
C PRO A 52 -8.26 0.66 6.30
N SER A 53 -8.07 1.55 5.32
CA SER A 53 -8.54 1.32 3.95
C SER A 53 -7.90 0.08 3.32
N LYS A 54 -6.81 -0.44 3.89
CA LYS A 54 -6.19 -1.71 3.51
C LYS A 54 -6.39 -2.82 4.56
N SER A 55 -7.24 -2.60 5.56
CA SER A 55 -7.56 -3.61 6.56
C SER A 55 -8.53 -4.66 6.02
N HIS A 56 -8.52 -5.86 6.61
CA HIS A 56 -9.44 -6.93 6.27
C HIS A 56 -9.71 -7.83 7.49
N LEU A 57 -10.85 -8.52 7.47
CA LEU A 57 -11.21 -9.49 8.49
C LEU A 57 -10.80 -10.90 8.07
N HIS A 58 -10.18 -11.63 8.98
CA HIS A 58 -9.97 -13.06 8.89
C HIS A 58 -10.92 -13.78 9.83
N ILE A 59 -11.77 -14.63 9.26
CA ILE A 59 -12.77 -15.42 9.99
C ILE A 59 -12.54 -16.88 9.66
N HIS A 60 -12.27 -17.68 10.69
CA HIS A 60 -12.08 -19.12 10.58
C HIS A 60 -13.22 -19.83 11.30
N GLY A 61 -13.77 -20.85 10.67
CA GLY A 61 -14.85 -21.64 11.23
C GLY A 61 -14.99 -23.00 10.58
N ARG A 62 -15.96 -23.78 11.07
CA ARG A 62 -16.30 -25.10 10.55
C ARG A 62 -17.80 -25.20 10.32
N LEU A 63 -18.17 -25.82 9.20
CA LEU A 63 -19.53 -26.27 8.90
C LEU A 63 -19.58 -27.79 9.06
N THR A 64 -20.31 -28.25 10.07
CA THR A 64 -20.44 -29.67 10.42
C THR A 64 -21.90 -30.06 10.54
N LYS A 65 -22.19 -31.35 10.64
CA LYS A 65 -23.49 -31.85 11.12
C LYS A 65 -23.73 -31.39 12.57
N GLU A 66 -24.94 -31.58 13.09
CA GLU A 66 -25.35 -31.19 14.47
C GLU A 66 -24.37 -31.71 15.55
N ASN A 67 -23.69 -32.84 15.29
CA ASN A 67 -22.69 -33.45 16.17
C ASN A 67 -21.36 -32.66 16.31
N GLY A 68 -21.17 -31.57 15.57
CA GLY A 68 -20.01 -30.68 15.69
C GLY A 68 -18.68 -31.21 15.13
N THR A 69 -18.65 -32.42 14.57
CA THR A 69 -17.41 -33.11 14.18
C THR A 69 -17.44 -33.65 12.76
N THR A 70 -18.58 -34.20 12.31
CA THR A 70 -18.71 -34.76 10.96
C THR A 70 -18.98 -33.64 9.96
N PRO A 71 -18.26 -33.59 8.82
CA PRO A 71 -18.59 -32.67 7.74
C PRO A 71 -20.02 -32.88 7.21
N VAL A 72 -20.65 -31.79 6.79
CA VAL A 72 -21.90 -31.87 6.01
C VAL A 72 -21.62 -32.41 4.61
N GLU A 73 -22.55 -33.18 4.05
CA GLU A 73 -22.42 -33.75 2.71
C GLU A 73 -23.31 -33.05 1.69
N ARG A 74 -24.40 -32.43 2.15
CA ARG A 74 -25.49 -31.93 1.28
C ARG A 74 -25.82 -30.47 1.51
N THR A 75 -25.15 -29.86 2.49
CA THR A 75 -25.22 -28.45 2.84
C THR A 75 -24.00 -27.72 2.27
N ARG A 76 -24.22 -26.60 1.58
CA ARG A 76 -23.15 -25.74 1.03
C ARG A 76 -23.33 -24.31 1.49
N LEU A 77 -22.24 -23.57 1.54
CA LEU A 77 -22.28 -22.12 1.80
C LEU A 77 -22.86 -21.39 0.58
N VAL A 78 -23.62 -20.34 0.84
CA VAL A 78 -24.11 -19.43 -0.21
C VAL A 78 -23.03 -18.41 -0.60
N ASN A 79 -23.25 -17.70 -1.71
CA ASN A 79 -22.42 -16.54 -2.04
C ASN A 79 -22.48 -15.53 -0.89
N ASN A 80 -21.32 -14.99 -0.51
CA ASN A 80 -21.23 -14.02 0.58
C ASN A 80 -21.71 -14.56 1.96
N ALA A 81 -21.64 -15.89 2.15
CA ALA A 81 -22.09 -16.58 3.36
C ALA A 81 -21.51 -15.98 4.65
N ILE A 82 -20.25 -15.56 4.64
CA ILE A 82 -19.60 -14.98 5.83
C ILE A 82 -20.28 -13.69 6.25
N SER A 83 -20.66 -12.83 5.32
CA SER A 83 -21.39 -11.60 5.64
C SER A 83 -22.80 -11.89 6.17
N HIS A 84 -23.44 -12.98 5.74
CA HIS A 84 -24.73 -13.43 6.29
C HIS A 84 -24.64 -13.92 7.74
N LEU A 85 -23.43 -14.19 8.25
CA LEU A 85 -23.25 -14.53 9.66
C LEU A 85 -23.51 -13.30 10.57
N PHE A 86 -23.36 -12.08 10.07
CA PHE A 86 -23.44 -10.87 10.90
C PHE A 86 -24.70 -10.08 10.58
N GLU A 87 -25.46 -9.72 11.60
CA GLU A 87 -26.66 -8.87 11.47
C GLU A 87 -26.25 -7.40 11.36
N ASP A 88 -25.20 -7.02 12.08
CA ASP A 88 -24.72 -5.64 12.17
C ASP A 88 -23.18 -5.62 12.21
N ILE A 89 -22.59 -4.69 11.47
CA ILE A 89 -21.18 -4.34 11.57
C ILE A 89 -21.11 -2.83 11.75
N ARG A 90 -20.56 -2.41 12.88
CA ARG A 90 -20.38 -1.01 13.27
C ARG A 90 -18.91 -0.66 13.31
N TYR A 91 -18.64 0.56 12.91
CA TYR A 91 -17.33 1.12 12.78
C TYR A 91 -17.24 2.39 13.64
N GLU A 92 -16.44 2.41 14.71
CA GLU A 92 -16.51 3.44 15.76
C GLU A 92 -15.17 4.13 16.07
N LEU A 93 -15.00 5.41 15.75
CA LEU A 93 -13.79 6.14 16.10
C LEU A 93 -13.97 6.90 17.42
N ASN A 94 -13.17 6.57 18.44
CA ASN A 94 -13.22 7.21 19.77
C ASN A 94 -14.64 7.17 20.40
N GLY A 95 -15.36 6.05 20.24
CA GLY A 95 -16.72 5.88 20.73
C GLY A 95 -17.80 6.61 19.91
N MET A 96 -17.46 7.18 18.75
CA MET A 96 -18.42 7.72 17.80
C MET A 96 -18.60 6.78 16.61
N GLU A 97 -19.84 6.36 16.33
CA GLU A 97 -20.19 5.60 15.12
C GLU A 97 -19.87 6.44 13.87
N ILE A 98 -18.92 5.96 13.06
CA ILE A 98 -18.52 6.59 11.79
C ILE A 98 -19.20 5.91 10.61
N ASP A 99 -19.37 4.59 10.66
CA ASP A 99 -20.07 3.84 9.64
C ASP A 99 -20.78 2.62 10.25
N ARG A 100 -21.84 2.17 9.60
CA ARG A 100 -22.63 1.03 10.04
C ARG A 100 -23.32 0.35 8.87
N ALA A 101 -23.17 -0.96 8.81
CA ALA A 101 -23.88 -1.82 7.88
C ALA A 101 -24.80 -2.77 8.64
N LYS A 102 -26.11 -2.61 8.44
CA LYS A 102 -27.13 -3.57 8.88
C LYS A 102 -27.44 -4.58 7.78
N ASN A 103 -27.95 -5.76 8.17
CA ASN A 103 -28.27 -6.86 7.27
C ASN A 103 -27.10 -7.15 6.31
N VAL A 104 -25.91 -7.28 6.89
CA VAL A 104 -24.61 -7.17 6.23
C VAL A 104 -24.55 -8.03 4.97
N GLY A 105 -24.98 -9.30 5.06
CA GLY A 105 -25.00 -10.21 3.92
C GLY A 105 -25.86 -9.72 2.75
N LEU A 106 -27.10 -9.25 3.01
CA LEU A 106 -28.01 -8.80 1.95
C LEU A 106 -27.56 -7.47 1.34
N THR A 107 -27.16 -6.50 2.17
CA THR A 107 -26.76 -5.17 1.69
C THR A 107 -25.48 -5.23 0.86
N SER A 108 -24.49 -6.01 1.29
CA SER A 108 -23.27 -6.23 0.50
C SER A 108 -23.54 -7.03 -0.78
N LEU A 109 -24.41 -8.03 -0.73
CA LEU A 109 -24.79 -8.81 -1.92
C LEU A 109 -25.48 -7.92 -2.97
N MET A 110 -26.44 -7.08 -2.57
CA MET A 110 -27.10 -6.13 -3.48
C MET A 110 -26.11 -5.17 -4.12
N LYS A 111 -25.15 -4.64 -3.33
CA LYS A 111 -24.08 -3.77 -3.84
C LYS A 111 -23.18 -4.49 -4.85
N ASN A 112 -22.83 -5.75 -4.57
CA ASN A 112 -21.99 -6.54 -5.46
C ASN A 112 -22.69 -6.82 -6.80
N TYR A 113 -23.97 -7.17 -6.79
CA TYR A 113 -24.73 -7.42 -8.01
C TYR A 113 -24.78 -6.23 -8.98
N ILE A 114 -24.81 -4.99 -8.46
CA ILE A 114 -24.82 -3.78 -9.30
C ILE A 114 -23.42 -3.28 -9.68
N SER A 115 -22.39 -3.69 -8.94
CA SER A 115 -21.03 -3.13 -9.08
C SER A 115 -20.07 -4.04 -9.86
N GLN A 116 -20.32 -5.35 -9.91
CA GLN A 116 -19.37 -6.31 -10.48
C GLN A 116 -19.75 -6.72 -11.91
N SER A 117 -18.73 -6.99 -12.73
CA SER A 117 -18.90 -7.53 -14.08
C SER A 117 -18.92 -9.07 -14.08
N PRO A 118 -19.48 -9.74 -15.11
CA PRO A 118 -19.61 -11.20 -15.13
C PRO A 118 -18.30 -11.98 -14.96
N ASN A 119 -17.18 -11.41 -15.42
CA ASN A 119 -15.82 -11.96 -15.25
C ASN A 119 -15.27 -11.83 -13.82
N GLN A 120 -15.97 -11.14 -12.92
CA GLN A 120 -15.62 -10.93 -11.52
C GLN A 120 -16.50 -11.76 -10.56
N TRP A 121 -17.31 -12.69 -11.08
CA TRP A 121 -18.24 -13.51 -10.29
C TRP A 121 -17.60 -14.19 -9.09
N SER A 122 -16.34 -14.65 -9.21
CA SER A 122 -15.60 -15.27 -8.09
C SER A 122 -15.35 -14.33 -6.91
N LEU A 123 -15.36 -13.01 -7.12
CA LEU A 123 -15.25 -12.03 -6.04
C LEU A 123 -16.52 -12.04 -5.17
N MET A 124 -17.68 -12.43 -5.71
CA MET A 124 -18.94 -12.50 -4.97
C MET A 124 -18.97 -13.60 -3.91
N GLU A 125 -18.08 -14.59 -3.97
CA GLU A 125 -18.04 -15.69 -2.99
C GLU A 125 -17.64 -15.18 -1.60
N ASN A 126 -16.80 -14.13 -1.52
CA ASN A 126 -16.24 -13.61 -0.27
C ASN A 126 -16.31 -12.08 -0.13
N ALA A 127 -17.04 -11.37 -1.00
CA ALA A 127 -17.05 -9.91 -1.01
C ALA A 127 -17.85 -9.30 0.17
N GLY A 128 -17.15 -9.05 1.27
CA GLY A 128 -17.56 -8.17 2.36
C GLY A 128 -17.14 -6.70 2.16
N ILE A 129 -17.55 -5.85 3.10
CA ILE A 129 -17.43 -4.38 3.09
C ILE A 129 -15.99 -3.91 2.80
N VAL A 130 -15.86 -3.05 1.80
CA VAL A 130 -14.61 -2.34 1.46
C VAL A 130 -14.63 -0.97 2.15
N ASN A 131 -13.59 -0.69 2.96
CA ASN A 131 -13.26 0.58 3.65
C ASN A 131 -13.95 0.89 5.00
N ALA A 132 -13.59 0.20 6.09
CA ALA A 132 -13.85 0.63 7.47
C ALA A 132 -12.57 1.19 8.16
N LYS A 133 -12.66 2.12 9.14
CA LYS A 133 -11.55 3.04 9.55
C LYS A 133 -11.04 3.15 11.04
N HIS A 134 -10.95 2.12 11.91
CA HIS A 134 -10.69 2.05 13.42
C HIS A 134 -11.80 1.84 14.51
N GLU A 135 -11.70 0.72 15.23
CA GLU A 135 -12.73 -0.03 16.00
C GLU A 135 -13.83 -0.66 15.14
N LEU A 136 -13.96 -1.99 15.27
CA LEU A 136 -14.94 -2.78 14.57
C LEU A 136 -15.74 -3.61 15.55
N VAL A 137 -17.05 -3.41 15.53
CA VAL A 137 -18.02 -4.16 16.34
C VAL A 137 -18.87 -5.00 15.39
N LEU A 138 -18.82 -6.31 15.56
CA LEU A 138 -19.58 -7.28 14.80
C LEU A 138 -20.68 -7.86 15.70
N THR A 139 -21.93 -7.87 15.26
CA THR A 139 -23.02 -8.53 15.97
C THR A 139 -23.43 -9.77 15.19
N ARG A 140 -23.28 -10.95 15.80
CA ARG A 140 -23.63 -12.23 15.16
C ARG A 140 -25.15 -12.37 15.01
N SER A 141 -25.60 -12.72 13.80
CA SER A 141 -27.00 -12.98 13.49
C SER A 141 -27.63 -14.00 14.45
N LYS A 142 -28.92 -13.82 14.74
CA LYS A 142 -29.76 -14.75 15.49
C LYS A 142 -29.79 -16.15 14.88
N THR A 143 -29.76 -16.22 13.54
CA THR A 143 -29.90 -17.47 12.79
C THR A 143 -28.90 -17.55 11.64
N ASP A 144 -28.57 -18.79 11.26
CA ASP A 144 -27.63 -19.11 10.17
C ASP A 144 -28.34 -19.52 8.88
N VAL A 145 -29.66 -19.32 8.81
CA VAL A 145 -30.50 -19.80 7.71
C VAL A 145 -30.05 -19.23 6.37
N ASN A 146 -29.63 -17.96 6.34
CA ASN A 146 -29.18 -17.27 5.13
C ASN A 146 -27.74 -17.60 4.73
N VAL A 147 -27.03 -18.42 5.50
CA VAL A 147 -25.60 -18.73 5.29
C VAL A 147 -25.43 -19.98 4.42
N VAL A 148 -26.44 -20.85 4.41
CA VAL A 148 -26.35 -22.16 3.77
C VAL A 148 -27.48 -22.39 2.76
N LEU A 149 -27.19 -23.22 1.77
CA LEU A 149 -28.16 -23.82 0.87
C LEU A 149 -28.05 -25.34 0.98
N GLN A 150 -29.20 -25.98 1.10
CA GLN A 150 -29.33 -27.44 1.02
C GLN A 150 -29.95 -27.83 -0.30
N ARG A 151 -29.58 -29.02 -0.79
CA ARG A 151 -30.29 -29.66 -1.89
C ARG A 151 -31.77 -29.88 -1.50
N PRO A 152 -32.71 -29.88 -2.46
CA PRO A 152 -34.13 -30.07 -2.18
C PRO A 152 -34.38 -31.29 -1.29
N ILE A 153 -35.13 -31.09 -0.21
CA ILE A 153 -35.45 -32.15 0.74
C ILE A 153 -36.44 -33.10 0.07
N THR A 154 -36.06 -34.37 -0.02
CA THR A 154 -36.88 -35.44 -0.62
C THR A 154 -36.70 -36.72 0.19
N VAL A 155 -37.50 -37.76 -0.08
CA VAL A 155 -37.32 -39.06 0.58
C VAL A 155 -35.92 -39.65 0.34
N ALA A 156 -35.34 -39.41 -0.83
CA ALA A 156 -33.96 -39.79 -1.16
C ALA A 156 -32.90 -38.82 -0.59
N ASN A 157 -33.32 -37.62 -0.21
CA ASN A 157 -32.47 -36.57 0.36
C ASN A 157 -33.09 -35.96 1.62
N PRO A 158 -33.06 -36.67 2.78
CA PRO A 158 -33.57 -36.13 4.04
C PRO A 158 -32.83 -34.86 4.46
N GLU A 159 -33.51 -34.06 5.29
CA GLU A 159 -32.95 -32.85 5.90
C GLU A 159 -31.65 -33.16 6.65
N GLU A 160 -30.60 -32.38 6.37
CA GLU A 160 -29.31 -32.51 7.02
C GLU A 160 -29.16 -31.43 8.08
N LYS A 161 -29.31 -31.77 9.36
CA LYS A 161 -29.05 -30.77 10.40
C LYS A 161 -27.57 -30.37 10.41
N TYR A 162 -27.31 -29.07 10.51
CA TYR A 162 -25.97 -28.49 10.44
C TYR A 162 -25.68 -27.58 11.64
N LYS A 163 -24.39 -27.34 11.87
CA LYS A 163 -23.86 -26.44 12.88
C LYS A 163 -22.69 -25.66 12.29
N ILE A 164 -22.72 -24.34 12.44
CA ILE A 164 -21.61 -23.45 12.10
C ILE A 164 -20.91 -23.05 13.40
N THR A 165 -19.59 -23.28 13.46
CA THR A 165 -18.79 -22.87 14.63
C THR A 165 -17.67 -21.97 14.16
N LEU A 166 -17.64 -20.74 14.65
CA LEU A 166 -16.52 -19.81 14.45
C LEU A 166 -15.44 -20.14 15.49
N GLN A 167 -14.20 -20.27 15.02
CA GLN A 167 -13.05 -20.67 15.83
C GLN A 167 -12.12 -19.49 16.09
N LYS A 168 -12.02 -18.57 15.13
CA LYS A 168 -11.12 -17.41 15.20
C LYS A 168 -11.68 -16.28 14.38
N ILE A 169 -11.65 -15.07 14.94
CA ILE A 169 -11.92 -13.82 14.22
C ILE A 169 -10.76 -12.89 14.53
N GLU A 170 -10.15 -12.34 13.50
CA GLU A 170 -9.05 -11.38 13.62
C GLU A 170 -9.25 -10.23 12.65
N TRP A 171 -8.94 -9.02 13.09
CA TRP A 171 -8.89 -7.86 12.23
C TRP A 171 -7.44 -7.52 11.93
N LEU A 172 -7.07 -7.62 10.64
CA LEU A 172 -5.73 -7.32 10.19
C LEU A 172 -5.66 -5.86 9.76
N ILE A 173 -4.88 -5.06 10.46
CA ILE A 173 -4.68 -3.63 10.16
C ILE A 173 -3.21 -3.38 9.81
N PRO A 174 -2.93 -2.69 8.70
CA PRO A 174 -1.59 -2.24 8.40
C PRO A 174 -1.19 -1.06 9.30
N TYR A 175 -0.06 -1.22 9.98
CA TYR A 175 0.59 -0.19 10.78
C TYR A 175 1.64 0.48 9.92
N ILE A 176 1.49 1.78 9.71
CA ILE A 176 2.48 2.62 9.04
C ILE A 176 3.56 2.95 10.07
N LYS A 177 4.76 2.39 9.91
CA LYS A 177 5.91 2.79 10.72
C LYS A 177 6.47 4.10 10.17
N ILE A 178 6.45 5.13 11.02
CA ILE A 178 7.10 6.41 10.77
C ILE A 178 8.51 6.32 11.33
N SER A 179 9.55 6.69 10.59
CA SER A 179 10.88 6.81 11.20
C SER A 179 10.88 7.88 12.29
N ASP A 180 11.50 7.58 13.42
CA ASP A 180 11.46 8.34 14.69
C ASP A 180 11.97 9.80 14.64
N LYS A 181 12.28 10.36 13.46
CA LYS A 181 13.02 11.63 13.32
C LYS A 181 12.19 12.92 13.34
N ARG A 182 10.85 12.90 13.46
CA ARG A 182 10.02 14.14 13.27
C ARG A 182 8.91 14.42 14.29
N LYS A 183 9.05 14.08 15.58
CA LYS A 183 8.10 14.56 16.62
C LYS A 183 8.20 16.07 16.95
N THR A 184 9.07 16.86 16.30
CA THR A 184 9.22 18.30 16.60
C THR A 184 9.43 19.16 15.34
N ALA A 185 8.33 19.74 14.82
CA ALA A 185 8.24 21.07 14.16
C ALA A 185 7.15 21.09 13.07
N ARG A 186 5.92 21.51 13.43
CA ARG A 186 4.90 21.89 12.42
C ARG A 186 5.29 23.23 11.80
N LYS A 187 5.69 23.25 10.53
CA LYS A 187 5.64 24.44 9.67
C LYS A 187 4.39 24.35 8.80
N THR A 188 3.54 25.37 8.84
CA THR A 188 2.37 25.53 7.96
C THR A 188 2.80 25.51 6.49
N PRO A 189 2.24 24.65 5.62
CA PRO A 189 2.59 24.60 4.20
C PRO A 189 1.98 25.80 3.49
N THR A 190 2.81 26.73 3.05
CA THR A 190 2.39 27.97 2.36
C THR A 190 2.40 27.87 0.83
N THR A 191 2.79 26.72 0.27
CA THR A 191 2.97 26.52 -1.18
C THR A 191 2.53 25.12 -1.64
N ASN A 192 2.18 24.98 -2.93
CA ASN A 192 1.78 23.71 -3.55
C ASN A 192 2.99 22.76 -3.62
N ALA A 193 2.92 21.63 -2.92
CA ALA A 193 4.02 20.66 -2.88
C ALA A 193 4.18 19.83 -4.17
N SER A 194 3.24 19.95 -5.12
CA SER A 194 3.26 19.22 -6.39
C SER A 194 4.00 19.95 -7.51
N THR A 195 4.50 21.17 -7.25
CA THR A 195 5.25 21.99 -8.21
C THR A 195 6.71 22.11 -7.77
N PHE A 196 7.63 21.93 -8.70
CA PHE A 196 9.07 21.98 -8.46
C PHE A 196 9.71 23.15 -9.20
N ASP A 197 10.62 23.85 -8.53
CA ASP A 197 11.41 24.94 -9.12
C ASP A 197 12.72 24.40 -9.70
N HIS A 198 13.09 24.89 -10.88
CA HIS A 198 14.35 24.51 -11.54
C HIS A 198 15.61 25.11 -10.88
N CYS A 199 15.44 26.04 -9.92
CA CYS A 199 16.51 26.70 -9.15
C CYS A 199 17.70 27.23 -9.99
N ASN A 200 17.47 27.52 -11.27
CA ASN A 200 18.49 27.93 -12.25
C ASN A 200 19.71 27.00 -12.29
N MET A 201 19.47 25.68 -12.27
CA MET A 201 20.51 24.66 -12.33
C MET A 201 21.31 24.72 -13.64
N ARG A 202 22.65 24.62 -13.57
CA ARG A 202 23.55 24.47 -14.74
C ARG A 202 24.05 23.05 -14.92
N ASP A 203 24.41 22.38 -13.84
CA ASP A 203 24.91 21.02 -13.92
C ASP A 203 24.48 20.20 -12.71
N VAL A 204 24.30 18.90 -12.94
CA VAL A 204 24.03 17.91 -11.90
C VAL A 204 24.79 16.65 -12.21
N LYS A 205 25.57 16.18 -11.24
CA LYS A 205 26.37 14.96 -11.35
C LYS A 205 26.10 14.02 -10.20
N LEU A 206 25.74 12.80 -10.53
CA LEU A 206 25.66 11.68 -9.61
C LEU A 206 26.98 10.92 -9.67
N PHE A 207 27.68 10.84 -8.55
CA PHE A 207 28.81 9.96 -8.37
C PHE A 207 28.32 8.70 -7.67
N SER A 208 28.37 7.57 -8.39
CA SER A 208 28.23 6.25 -7.80
C SER A 208 29.62 5.66 -7.65
N ASN A 209 30.09 5.59 -6.41
CA ASN A 209 31.47 5.25 -6.05
C ASN A 209 32.50 6.19 -6.73
N SER A 210 33.15 5.73 -7.81
CA SER A 210 34.20 6.46 -8.53
C SER A 210 33.81 6.84 -9.96
N GLN A 211 32.55 6.61 -10.35
CA GLN A 211 32.04 6.96 -11.68
C GLN A 211 30.96 8.05 -11.57
N SER A 212 31.00 9.02 -12.48
CA SER A 212 30.05 10.13 -12.54
C SER A 212 29.05 9.95 -13.68
N TYR A 213 27.78 10.23 -13.39
CA TYR A 213 26.66 10.18 -14.31
C TYR A 213 25.90 11.51 -14.30
N PRO A 214 25.56 12.09 -15.45
CA PRO A 214 26.13 11.75 -16.76
C PRO A 214 27.66 11.99 -16.81
N TYR A 215 28.35 11.33 -17.75
CA TYR A 215 29.81 11.47 -17.90
C TYR A 215 30.24 12.87 -18.35
N GLY A 216 29.40 13.55 -19.12
CA GLY A 216 29.61 14.93 -19.54
C GLY A 216 28.74 15.90 -18.75
N ASN A 217 29.15 17.16 -18.68
CA ASN A 217 28.36 18.22 -18.07
C ASN A 217 27.06 18.46 -18.84
N LEU A 218 25.98 18.73 -18.12
CA LEU A 218 24.69 19.04 -18.72
C LEU A 218 24.68 20.44 -19.37
N ASN A 219 25.47 21.38 -18.83
CA ASN A 219 25.58 22.77 -19.29
C ASN A 219 24.20 23.41 -19.56
N LEU A 220 23.27 23.24 -18.62
CA LEU A 220 21.90 23.73 -18.73
C LEU A 220 21.89 25.26 -18.68
N ASP A 221 21.14 25.86 -19.59
CA ASP A 221 20.77 27.27 -19.52
C ASP A 221 19.26 27.41 -19.61
N ILE A 222 18.62 27.37 -18.44
CA ILE A 222 17.15 27.37 -18.32
C ILE A 222 16.57 28.72 -18.71
N ASN A 223 17.29 29.80 -18.40
CA ASN A 223 16.87 31.17 -18.71
C ASN A 223 16.96 31.46 -20.21
N HIS A 224 17.88 30.84 -20.93
CA HIS A 224 18.01 30.96 -22.38
C HIS A 224 17.42 29.76 -23.15
N ASN A 225 16.55 28.97 -22.50
CA ASN A 225 15.83 27.83 -23.10
C ASN A 225 16.73 26.72 -23.68
N GLN A 226 17.98 26.61 -23.22
CA GLN A 226 18.91 25.53 -23.55
C GLN A 226 18.73 24.39 -22.53
N CYS A 227 17.56 23.75 -22.57
CA CYS A 227 17.15 22.67 -21.67
C CYS A 227 16.62 21.42 -22.40
N SER A 228 16.91 21.31 -23.69
CA SER A 228 16.51 20.15 -24.50
C SER A 228 17.05 18.86 -23.90
N THR A 229 18.29 18.86 -23.40
CA THR A 229 18.90 17.73 -22.71
C THR A 229 18.07 17.29 -21.50
N LEU A 230 17.61 18.25 -20.68
CA LEU A 230 16.82 17.97 -19.49
C LEU A 230 15.45 17.38 -19.83
N TYR A 231 14.76 17.95 -20.81
CA TYR A 231 13.47 17.41 -21.25
C TYR A 231 13.63 16.02 -21.90
N ASN A 232 14.69 15.82 -22.70
CA ASN A 232 14.97 14.51 -23.31
C ASN A 232 15.21 13.43 -22.24
N MET A 233 15.92 13.75 -21.16
CA MET A 233 16.09 12.83 -20.02
C MET A 233 14.76 12.41 -19.40
N TYR A 234 13.83 13.36 -19.23
CA TYR A 234 12.47 13.08 -18.74
C TYR A 234 11.67 12.18 -19.71
N VAL A 235 11.69 12.45 -21.01
CA VAL A 235 10.94 11.67 -22.00
C VAL A 235 11.53 10.25 -22.14
N ASN A 236 12.86 10.13 -22.19
CA ASN A 236 13.56 8.86 -22.38
C ASN A 236 13.35 7.88 -21.22
N PHE A 237 13.03 8.38 -20.02
CA PHE A 237 12.86 7.54 -18.83
C PHE A 237 11.80 6.44 -19.01
N GLN A 238 10.69 6.72 -19.70
CA GLN A 238 9.63 5.71 -19.91
C GLN A 238 10.12 4.52 -20.75
N ASP A 239 10.96 4.79 -21.74
CA ASP A 239 11.56 3.77 -22.57
C ASP A 239 12.67 3.04 -21.82
N SER A 240 13.59 3.78 -21.19
CA SER A 240 14.76 3.19 -20.53
C SER A 240 14.42 2.36 -19.30
N PHE A 241 13.42 2.76 -18.50
CA PHE A 241 13.05 2.05 -17.27
C PHE A 241 11.91 1.06 -17.45
N TYR A 242 10.86 1.40 -18.22
CA TYR A 242 9.68 0.53 -18.38
C TYR A 242 9.64 -0.25 -19.71
N GLY A 243 10.55 0.00 -20.65
CA GLY A 243 10.50 -0.57 -22.00
C GLY A 243 9.25 -0.15 -22.78
N LYS A 244 8.70 1.04 -22.49
CA LYS A 244 7.48 1.56 -23.11
C LYS A 244 7.80 2.63 -24.14
N LYS A 245 6.91 2.79 -25.11
CA LYS A 245 6.97 3.91 -26.05
C LYS A 245 6.93 5.24 -25.27
N MET A 246 7.77 6.18 -25.70
CA MET A 246 7.91 7.52 -25.15
C MET A 246 6.62 8.33 -25.35
N GLU A 247 5.83 8.48 -24.29
CA GLU A 247 4.59 9.26 -24.23
C GLU A 247 4.63 10.20 -23.01
N PRO A 248 5.32 11.34 -23.10
CA PRO A 248 5.51 12.25 -21.98
C PRO A 248 4.19 12.93 -21.59
N LEU A 249 3.95 13.03 -20.28
CA LEU A 249 2.73 13.62 -19.73
C LEU A 249 2.71 15.15 -19.89
N LEU A 250 3.87 15.79 -19.71
CA LEU A 250 4.01 17.24 -19.76
C LEU A 250 4.63 17.66 -21.07
N SER A 251 4.09 18.70 -21.69
CA SER A 251 4.78 19.39 -22.78
C SER A 251 6.06 20.05 -22.27
N ARG A 252 6.99 20.39 -23.17
CA ARG A 252 8.27 21.02 -22.80
C ARG A 252 8.09 22.29 -21.95
N SER A 253 7.10 23.12 -22.26
CA SER A 253 6.80 24.35 -21.49
C SER A 253 6.26 24.03 -20.10
N GLU A 254 5.31 23.10 -20.02
CA GLU A 254 4.70 22.72 -18.73
C GLU A 254 5.66 21.98 -17.81
N PHE A 255 6.58 21.20 -18.40
CA PHE A 255 7.65 20.52 -17.68
C PHE A 255 8.55 21.53 -16.96
N LEU A 256 8.99 22.59 -17.65
CA LEU A 256 9.87 23.61 -17.05
C LEU A 256 9.17 24.41 -15.94
N GLU A 257 7.87 24.65 -16.06
CA GLU A 257 7.08 25.41 -15.09
C GLU A 257 6.71 24.59 -13.85
N LYS A 258 6.36 23.30 -14.03
CA LYS A 258 5.75 22.50 -12.96
C LYS A 258 6.68 21.44 -12.40
N ALA A 259 7.55 20.84 -13.21
CA ALA A 259 8.31 19.66 -12.82
C ALA A 259 9.62 19.50 -13.62
N PRO A 260 10.60 20.42 -13.48
CA PRO A 260 11.91 20.35 -14.13
C PRO A 260 12.80 19.25 -13.49
N LEU A 261 12.34 18.00 -13.58
CA LEU A 261 12.96 16.83 -12.96
C LEU A 261 14.21 16.40 -13.74
N ILE A 262 15.30 16.15 -13.03
CA ILE A 262 16.56 15.69 -13.59
C ILE A 262 16.63 14.17 -13.42
N VAL A 263 16.50 13.44 -14.54
CA VAL A 263 16.61 11.98 -14.54
C VAL A 263 18.05 11.58 -14.86
N VAL A 264 18.70 10.87 -13.94
CA VAL A 264 20.05 10.33 -14.13
C VAL A 264 19.98 8.82 -14.31
N ASP A 265 20.07 8.38 -15.55
CA ASP A 265 20.04 6.95 -15.88
C ASP A 265 21.38 6.28 -15.57
N CYS A 266 21.35 5.36 -14.59
CA CYS A 266 22.50 4.58 -14.14
C CYS A 266 22.45 3.12 -14.62
N SER A 267 21.54 2.76 -15.53
CA SER A 267 21.40 1.39 -16.06
C SER A 267 22.68 0.86 -16.69
N LYS A 268 23.51 1.77 -17.26
CA LYS A 268 24.81 1.46 -17.85
C LYS A 268 25.95 1.47 -16.84
N GLN A 269 25.65 1.37 -15.54
CA GLN A 269 26.68 1.24 -14.52
C GLN A 269 27.46 -0.05 -14.70
N ASN A 270 28.74 -0.01 -14.34
CA ASN A 270 29.60 -1.16 -14.50
C ASN A 270 29.21 -2.27 -13.50
N GLU A 271 28.85 -3.45 -13.99
CA GLU A 271 28.33 -4.59 -13.20
C GLU A 271 29.40 -5.32 -12.35
N TYR A 272 30.63 -4.81 -12.26
CA TYR A 272 31.64 -5.42 -11.39
C TYR A 272 31.09 -5.49 -9.95
N LEU A 273 30.90 -6.72 -9.47
CA LEU A 273 30.53 -7.09 -8.11
C LEU A 273 31.48 -6.42 -7.12
N LYS A 274 31.10 -5.26 -6.60
CA LYS A 274 31.80 -4.61 -5.51
C LYS A 274 31.21 -5.11 -4.20
N SER A 275 31.98 -5.89 -3.46
CA SER A 275 31.64 -6.27 -2.09
C SER A 275 31.88 -5.08 -1.16
N GLY A 276 30.92 -4.18 -1.05
CA GLY A 276 31.01 -3.02 -0.17
C GLY A 276 29.77 -2.11 -0.22
N PRO A 277 29.59 -1.21 0.75
CA PRO A 277 28.52 -0.23 0.72
C PRO A 277 28.67 0.67 -0.52
N VAL A 278 27.56 0.89 -1.23
CA VAL A 278 27.51 1.79 -2.40
C VAL A 278 27.53 3.23 -1.89
N ASP A 279 28.58 3.98 -2.23
CA ASP A 279 28.64 5.41 -1.93
C ASP A 279 27.97 6.20 -3.07
N ILE A 280 26.97 6.99 -2.73
CA ILE A 280 26.23 7.83 -3.68
C ILE A 280 26.40 9.29 -3.27
N ARG A 281 27.03 10.09 -4.13
CA ARG A 281 27.20 11.53 -3.95
C ARG A 281 26.55 12.28 -5.10
N ILE A 282 25.75 13.29 -4.81
CA ILE A 282 25.15 14.15 -5.84
C ILE A 282 25.74 15.55 -5.70
N GLU A 283 26.24 16.09 -6.80
CA GLU A 283 26.75 17.45 -6.90
C GLU A 283 25.79 18.29 -7.75
N PHE A 284 25.47 19.49 -7.27
CA PHE A 284 24.62 20.47 -7.94
C PHE A 284 25.44 21.73 -8.22
N GLU A 285 25.38 22.22 -9.46
CA GLU A 285 26.00 23.48 -9.87
C GLU A 285 24.89 24.44 -10.34
N PRO A 286 24.41 25.36 -9.47
CA PRO A 286 23.44 26.35 -9.89
C PRO A 286 24.11 27.58 -10.51
N ALA A 287 23.42 28.28 -11.42
CA ALA A 287 23.89 29.55 -11.99
C ALA A 287 23.82 30.71 -10.97
N SER A 288 23.02 30.58 -9.93
CA SER A 288 22.80 31.58 -8.87
C SER A 288 22.65 30.89 -7.52
N PRO A 289 22.91 31.57 -6.38
CA PRO A 289 22.70 30.99 -5.05
C PRO A 289 21.27 30.46 -4.86
N PHE A 290 21.14 29.32 -4.17
CA PHE A 290 19.82 28.78 -3.84
C PHE A 290 19.03 29.76 -2.96
N PRO A 291 17.72 29.97 -3.25
CA PRO A 291 16.85 30.75 -2.38
C PRO A 291 16.84 30.23 -0.92
N PRO A 292 16.53 31.09 0.07
CA PRO A 292 16.32 30.63 1.43
C PRO A 292 15.16 29.62 1.50
N HIS A 293 15.30 28.60 2.33
CA HIS A 293 14.33 27.50 2.51
C HIS A 293 14.15 26.56 1.31
N THR A 294 15.11 26.50 0.38
CA THR A 294 15.15 25.47 -0.65
C THR A 294 15.45 24.09 -0.05
N SER A 295 14.61 23.11 -0.39
CA SER A 295 14.81 21.69 -0.08
C SER A 295 14.98 20.92 -1.38
N ALA A 296 15.99 20.05 -1.45
CA ALA A 296 16.18 19.13 -2.57
C ALA A 296 15.58 17.76 -2.23
N TYR A 297 14.92 17.14 -3.19
CA TYR A 297 14.33 15.80 -3.08
C TYR A 297 14.96 14.88 -4.11
N CYS A 298 15.23 13.62 -3.73
CA CYS A 298 15.80 12.60 -4.60
C CYS A 298 15.04 11.29 -4.41
N LEU A 299 14.75 10.60 -5.53
CA LEU A 299 14.15 9.27 -5.56
C LEU A 299 15.09 8.33 -6.30
N ILE A 300 15.45 7.21 -5.67
CA ILE A 300 16.30 6.18 -6.27
C ILE A 300 15.41 5.00 -6.65
N LEU A 301 15.43 4.64 -7.93
CA LEU A 301 14.75 3.47 -8.47
C LEU A 301 15.78 2.41 -8.81
N HIS A 302 15.64 1.20 -8.26
CA HIS A 302 16.52 0.07 -8.56
C HIS A 302 15.70 -1.21 -8.74
N ASP A 303 16.13 -2.08 -9.65
CA ASP A 303 15.62 -3.45 -9.75
C ASP A 303 16.63 -4.42 -9.14
N ARG A 304 16.15 -5.40 -8.36
CA ARG A 304 16.99 -6.52 -7.91
C ARG A 304 16.63 -7.75 -8.73
N ILE A 305 17.53 -8.16 -9.62
CA ILE A 305 17.40 -9.44 -10.33
C ILE A 305 18.03 -10.51 -9.45
N VAL A 306 17.20 -11.37 -8.87
CA VAL A 306 17.66 -12.47 -8.02
C VAL A 306 17.75 -13.73 -8.88
N GLN A 307 18.95 -14.25 -9.08
CA GLN A 307 19.16 -15.45 -9.89
C GLN A 307 19.07 -16.69 -8.99
N TYR A 308 17.99 -17.43 -9.15
CA TYR A 308 17.77 -18.70 -8.45
C TYR A 308 18.44 -19.85 -9.22
N ASN A 309 19.35 -20.57 -8.58
CA ASN A 309 19.88 -21.82 -9.13
C ASN A 309 19.09 -23.02 -8.56
N PRO A 310 18.21 -23.65 -9.37
CA PRO A 310 17.35 -24.72 -8.88
C PRO A 310 18.09 -26.01 -8.48
N ILE A 311 19.36 -26.19 -8.87
CA ILE A 311 20.11 -27.42 -8.58
C ILE A 311 20.86 -27.33 -7.25
N SER A 312 21.38 -26.16 -6.89
CA SER A 312 22.05 -25.95 -5.61
C SER A 312 21.14 -25.37 -4.52
N GLY A 313 19.90 -24.99 -4.86
CA GLY A 313 18.99 -24.25 -3.98
C GLY A 313 19.52 -22.87 -3.58
N GLY A 314 20.65 -22.45 -4.17
CA GLY A 314 21.32 -21.20 -3.84
C GLY A 314 20.66 -20.02 -4.53
N ILE A 315 20.32 -19.02 -3.74
CA ILE A 315 19.90 -17.71 -4.21
C ILE A 315 21.15 -16.83 -4.25
N LYS A 316 21.53 -16.33 -5.44
CA LYS A 316 22.53 -15.27 -5.56
C LYS A 316 21.83 -13.97 -5.92
N SER A 317 21.98 -12.98 -5.04
CA SER A 317 21.64 -11.57 -5.24
C SER A 317 22.78 -10.83 -5.89
#